data_AF-A0AA96N5X8-F1
#
_entry.id   AF-A0AA96N5X8-F1
#
_cell.length_a   1.000
_cell.length_b   1.000
_cell.length_c   1.000
_cell.angle_alpha   90.00
_cell.angle_beta   90.00
_cell.angle_gamma   90.00
#
_symmetry.space_group_name_H-M   'P 1'
#
loop_
_entity.id
_entity.type
_entity.pdbx_description
1 polymer ?
#
loop_
_entity_poly.entity_id
_entity_poly.type
_entity_poly.pdbx_seq_one_letter_code
_entity_poly.pdbx_strand_id
1 'polypeptide(L)'
;MYSVSGIQVLAEGSLKEKRIELGEHNETYCQTVSFKDREGEHVGDLDIYFMVKGFGKEEGSEEIDVHFTVPFFSAYGPEGERFMEEAEAMQFIFVHFASEVQDVVDEVLDTLYERYENEEKDRF
;
A
#
# COMPACT_ATOMS: atom_id res chain seq x y z
N MET A 1 3.99 9.46 -16.43
CA MET A 1 5.45 9.66 -16.64
C MET A 1 6.07 8.28 -16.49
N TYR A 2 6.81 7.76 -17.48
CA TYR A 2 7.44 6.44 -17.34
C TYR A 2 8.75 6.58 -16.55
N SER A 3 8.91 5.82 -15.46
CA SER A 3 10.19 5.75 -14.73
C SER A 3 11.17 4.79 -15.44
N VAL A 4 12.38 4.64 -14.90
CA VAL A 4 13.64 4.14 -15.50
C VAL A 4 13.54 2.80 -16.28
N SER A 5 12.46 2.04 -16.13
CA SER A 5 12.22 0.73 -16.76
C SER A 5 11.02 0.69 -17.72
N GLY A 6 10.20 1.74 -17.78
CA GLY A 6 8.90 1.70 -18.45
C GLY A 6 7.86 0.84 -17.74
N ILE A 7 8.06 0.63 -16.43
CA ILE A 7 7.05 0.07 -15.55
C ILE A 7 6.10 1.20 -15.14
N GLN A 8 4.80 0.92 -15.19
CA GLN A 8 3.72 1.76 -14.70
C GLN A 8 3.26 1.26 -13.34
N VAL A 9 3.09 2.19 -12.41
CA VAL A 9 2.55 1.95 -11.06
C VAL A 9 1.06 2.30 -11.08
N LEU A 10 0.21 1.38 -10.65
CA LEU A 10 -1.23 1.56 -10.62
C LEU A 10 -1.80 1.12 -9.27
N ALA A 11 -2.51 2.00 -8.58
CA ALA A 11 -3.35 1.59 -7.47
C ALA A 11 -4.55 0.79 -8.01
N GLU A 12 -4.71 -0.46 -7.57
CA GLU A 12 -5.80 -1.32 -8.02
C GLU A 12 -6.98 -1.33 -7.04
N GLY A 13 -8.16 -1.03 -7.58
CA GLY A 13 -9.43 -1.09 -6.84
C GLY A 13 -9.62 0.06 -5.83
N SER A 14 -10.74 0.01 -5.12
CA SER A 14 -11.03 0.88 -3.97
C SER A 14 -10.45 0.30 -2.69
N LEU A 15 -10.10 1.15 -1.73
CA LEU A 15 -9.67 0.76 -0.38
C LEU A 15 -10.56 -0.35 0.20
N LYS A 16 -9.98 -1.49 0.56
CA LYS A 16 -10.73 -2.64 1.08
C LYS A 16 -10.48 -2.79 2.57
N GLU A 17 -11.55 -2.83 3.36
CA GLU A 17 -11.47 -3.28 4.75
C GLU A 17 -11.08 -4.77 4.75
N LYS A 18 -9.97 -5.10 5.43
CA LYS A 18 -9.51 -6.48 5.62
C LYS A 18 -9.44 -6.72 7.11
N ARG A 19 -9.92 -7.87 7.59
CA ARG A 19 -9.59 -8.34 8.93
C ARG A 19 -8.29 -9.12 8.88
N ILE A 20 -7.24 -8.55 9.46
CA ILE A 20 -5.96 -9.25 9.69
C ILE A 20 -5.80 -9.45 11.20
N GLU A 21 -5.24 -10.57 11.64
CA GLU A 21 -4.92 -10.81 13.06
C GLU A 21 -3.52 -10.23 13.38
N LEU A 22 -3.31 -8.93 13.13
CA LEU A 22 -2.04 -8.26 13.41
C LEU A 22 -2.20 -7.22 14.53
N GLY A 23 -1.95 -7.65 15.78
CA GLY A 23 -1.96 -6.79 16.96
C GLY A 23 -3.35 -6.27 17.39
N GLU A 24 -3.40 -5.46 18.44
CA GLU A 24 -4.62 -4.73 18.82
C GLU A 24 -4.81 -3.53 17.89
N HIS A 25 -5.82 -3.60 17.03
CA HIS A 25 -6.26 -2.49 16.18
C HIS A 25 -7.79 -2.52 16.05
N ASN A 26 -8.38 -1.38 15.71
CA ASN A 26 -9.83 -1.24 15.55
C ASN A 26 -10.26 -1.79 14.19
N GLU A 27 -9.58 -1.34 13.14
CA GLU A 27 -9.89 -1.64 11.75
C GLU A 27 -8.59 -1.73 10.95
N THR A 28 -8.60 -2.54 9.90
CA THR A 28 -7.49 -2.60 8.94
C THR A 28 -8.02 -2.37 7.54
N TYR A 29 -7.32 -1.53 6.80
CA TYR A 29 -7.55 -1.30 5.38
C TYR A 29 -6.37 -1.79 4.55
N CYS A 30 -6.63 -2.16 3.30
CA CYS A 30 -5.61 -2.61 2.37
C CYS A 30 -5.80 -1.96 1.01
N GLN A 31 -4.70 -1.41 0.48
CA GLN A 31 -4.58 -0.90 -0.88
C GLN A 31 -3.49 -1.69 -1.60
N THR A 32 -3.81 -2.25 -2.76
CA THR A 32 -2.83 -2.95 -3.60
C THR A 32 -2.34 -2.00 -4.68
N VAL A 33 -1.02 -1.96 -4.86
CA VAL A 33 -0.34 -1.26 -5.95
C VAL A 33 0.22 -2.31 -6.89
N SER A 34 -0.27 -2.32 -8.12
CA SER A 34 0.19 -3.22 -9.18
C SER A 34 1.18 -2.52 -10.09
N PHE A 35 2.27 -3.22 -10.38
CA PHE A 35 3.33 -2.81 -11.29
C PHE A 35 3.11 -3.53 -12.62
N LYS A 36 3.06 -2.78 -13.71
CA LYS A 36 2.89 -3.31 -15.07
C LYS A 36 4.02 -2.83 -15.96
N ASP A 37 4.49 -3.64 -16.88
CA ASP A 37 5.55 -3.24 -17.80
C ASP A 37 5.03 -2.33 -18.95
N ARG A 38 5.87 -2.10 -19.96
CA ARG A 38 5.55 -1.25 -21.11
C ARG A 38 4.45 -1.81 -22.01
N GLU A 39 4.29 -3.13 -22.02
CA GLU A 39 3.28 -3.84 -22.79
C GLU A 39 1.96 -3.95 -22.00
N GLY A 40 1.97 -3.53 -20.73
CA GLY A 40 0.85 -3.60 -19.82
C GLY A 40 0.73 -4.94 -19.11
N GLU A 41 1.76 -5.79 -19.21
CA GLU A 41 1.81 -7.07 -18.51
C GLU A 41 2.08 -6.87 -17.03
N HIS A 42 1.43 -7.67 -16.18
CA HIS A 42 1.59 -7.60 -14.73
C HIS A 42 2.93 -8.19 -14.32
N VAL A 43 3.72 -7.40 -13.58
CA VAL A 43 5.05 -7.81 -13.12
C VAL A 43 5.15 -7.88 -11.60
N GLY A 44 4.17 -7.37 -10.86
CA GLY A 44 4.24 -7.43 -9.41
C GLY A 44 3.16 -6.66 -8.71
N ASP A 45 2.98 -6.98 -7.43
CA ASP A 45 2.06 -6.32 -6.52
C ASP A 45 2.78 -5.93 -5.22
N LEU A 46 2.37 -4.79 -4.68
CA LEU A 46 2.67 -4.36 -3.33
C LEU A 46 1.33 -4.16 -2.60
N ASP A 47 1.10 -4.95 -1.57
CA ASP A 47 0.00 -4.73 -0.64
C ASP A 47 0.45 -3.75 0.45
N ILE A 48 -0.33 -2.69 0.62
CA ILE A 48 -0.15 -1.68 1.67
C ILE A 48 -1.33 -1.81 2.64
N TYR A 49 -1.03 -2.05 3.91
CA TYR A 49 -1.99 -2.22 4.99
C TYR A 49 -1.96 -1.00 5.90
N PHE A 50 -3.14 -0.49 6.27
CA PHE A 50 -3.33 0.65 7.16
C PHE A 50 -4.10 0.17 8.38
N MET A 51 -3.43 0.08 9.53
CA MET A 51 -4.01 -0.43 10.78
C MET A 51 -4.39 0.74 11.67
N VAL A 52 -5.68 0.94 11.86
CA VAL A 52 -6.25 2.04 12.62
C VAL A 52 -6.34 1.66 14.09
N LYS A 53 -5.77 2.48 14.97
CA LYS A 53 -5.72 2.26 16.42
C LYS A 53 -6.17 3.51 17.17
N GLY A 54 -6.75 3.32 18.35
CA GLY A 54 -7.12 4.41 19.26
C GLY A 54 -8.37 5.21 18.87
N PHE A 55 -8.65 5.42 17.59
CA PHE A 55 -9.80 6.21 17.13
C PHE A 55 -11.12 5.75 17.76
N GLY A 56 -11.83 6.68 18.40
CA GLY A 56 -13.12 6.43 19.06
C GLY A 56 -13.03 5.64 20.38
N LYS A 57 -11.84 5.47 20.97
CA LYS A 57 -11.63 4.92 22.32
C LYS A 57 -11.28 6.05 23.30
N GLU A 58 -11.75 5.94 24.56
CA GLU A 58 -11.49 6.94 25.61
C GLU A 58 -10.01 6.98 26.07
N GLU A 59 -9.24 5.92 25.81
CA GLU A 59 -7.85 5.79 26.23
C GLU A 59 -6.98 5.24 25.07
N GLY A 60 -5.86 5.91 24.80
CA GLY A 60 -4.88 5.53 23.78
C GLY A 60 -4.46 6.69 22.88
N SER A 61 -3.35 6.55 22.16
CA SER A 61 -3.02 7.43 21.04
C SER A 61 -3.76 6.99 19.79
N GLU A 62 -4.37 7.95 19.10
CA GLU A 62 -4.93 7.73 17.77
C GLU A 62 -3.80 7.67 16.76
N GLU A 63 -3.64 6.51 16.12
CA GLU A 63 -2.56 6.26 15.17
C GLU A 63 -3.06 5.38 14.03
N ILE A 64 -2.48 5.59 12.83
CA ILE A 64 -2.65 4.70 11.69
C ILE A 64 -1.26 4.19 11.32
N ASP A 65 -1.02 2.89 11.55
CA ASP A 65 0.24 2.25 11.17
C ASP A 65 0.17 1.76 9.72
N VAL A 66 1.25 1.97 8.97
CA VAL A 66 1.36 1.54 7.57
C VAL A 66 2.33 0.36 7.45
N HIS A 67 1.86 -0.74 6.87
CA HIS A 67 2.62 -1.97 6.67
C HIS A 67 2.64 -2.37 5.20
N PHE A 68 3.78 -2.88 4.75
CA PHE A 68 3.99 -3.28 3.35
C PHE A 68 4.20 -4.78 3.26
N THR A 69 3.68 -5.40 2.21
CA THR A 69 3.92 -6.80 1.88
C THR A 69 4.01 -6.96 0.39
N VAL A 70 4.99 -7.72 -0.08
CA VAL A 70 5.14 -8.04 -1.51
C VAL A 70 4.63 -9.47 -1.72
N PRO A 71 3.35 -9.66 -2.09
CA PRO A 71 2.82 -10.99 -2.35
C PRO A 71 3.41 -11.63 -3.61
N PHE A 72 3.87 -10.82 -4.58
CA PHE A 72 4.39 -11.29 -5.86
C PHE A 72 5.21 -10.20 -6.56
N PHE A 73 6.40 -10.53 -7.08
CA PHE A 73 7.18 -9.62 -7.93
C PHE A 73 8.13 -10.38 -8.87
N SER A 74 8.04 -10.09 -10.16
CA SER A 74 8.90 -10.62 -11.22
C SER A 74 9.63 -9.48 -11.94
N ALA A 75 10.81 -9.81 -12.45
CA ALA A 75 11.64 -8.91 -13.23
C ALA A 75 12.02 -9.58 -14.56
N TYR A 76 12.00 -8.80 -15.64
CA TYR A 76 12.44 -9.24 -16.96
C TYR A 76 13.96 -9.09 -17.10
N GLY A 77 14.67 -10.21 -17.21
CA GLY A 77 16.11 -10.26 -17.44
C GLY A 77 16.49 -10.75 -18.84
N PRO A 78 17.78 -10.68 -19.24
CA PRO A 78 18.25 -11.19 -20.54
C PRO A 78 18.09 -12.70 -20.71
N GLU A 79 17.79 -13.45 -19.65
CA GLU A 79 17.48 -14.88 -19.68
C GLU A 79 15.97 -15.19 -19.62
N GLY A 80 15.11 -14.18 -19.65
CA GLY A 80 13.65 -14.31 -19.49
C GLY A 80 13.15 -13.77 -18.15
N GLU A 81 11.91 -14.12 -17.80
CA GLU A 81 11.27 -13.74 -16.54
C GLU A 81 11.95 -14.43 -15.35
N ARG A 82 12.27 -13.66 -14.31
CA ARG A 82 12.82 -14.15 -13.04
C ARG A 82 12.00 -13.60 -11.88
N PHE A 83 11.74 -14.43 -10.87
CA PHE A 83 11.12 -13.99 -9.62
C PHE A 83 12.19 -13.43 -8.68
N MET A 84 11.89 -12.27 -8.09
CA MET A 84 12.77 -11.65 -7.10
C MET A 84 12.44 -12.21 -5.71
N GLU A 85 13.46 -12.33 -4.85
CA GLU A 85 13.20 -12.56 -3.42
C GLU A 85 12.50 -11.33 -2.82
N GLU A 86 11.71 -11.52 -1.76
CA GLU A 86 10.90 -10.45 -1.14
C GLU A 86 11.76 -9.23 -0.76
N ALA A 87 12.94 -9.44 -0.18
CA ALA A 87 13.85 -8.36 0.19
C ALA A 87 14.39 -7.59 -1.02
N GLU A 88 14.72 -8.31 -2.11
CA GLU A 88 15.20 -7.70 -3.35
C GLU A 88 14.07 -6.91 -4.03
N ALA A 89 12.86 -7.46 -4.04
CA ALA A 89 11.67 -6.80 -4.59
C ALA A 89 11.35 -5.52 -3.82
N MET A 90 11.35 -5.57 -2.48
CA MET A 90 11.18 -4.39 -1.63
C MET A 90 12.24 -3.33 -1.93
N GLN A 91 13.52 -3.72 -1.98
CA GLN A 91 14.59 -2.79 -2.32
C GLN A 91 14.39 -2.17 -3.69
N PHE A 92 14.02 -2.96 -4.70
CA PHE A 92 13.75 -2.47 -6.05
C PHE A 92 12.60 -1.46 -6.06
N ILE A 93 11.48 -1.79 -5.41
CA ILE A 93 10.32 -0.92 -5.31
C ILE A 93 10.70 0.42 -4.67
N PHE A 94 11.31 0.42 -3.49
CA PHE A 94 11.62 1.66 -2.77
C PHE A 94 12.79 2.46 -3.36
N VAL A 95 13.63 1.85 -4.19
CA VAL A 95 14.66 2.61 -4.92
C VAL A 95 14.08 3.30 -6.15
N HIS A 96 13.10 2.69 -6.82
CA HIS A 96 12.65 3.14 -8.14
C HIS A 96 11.26 3.77 -8.18
N PHE A 97 10.42 3.47 -7.19
CA PHE A 97 9.00 3.85 -7.17
C PHE A 97 8.54 4.36 -5.80
N ALA A 98 9.48 4.74 -4.91
CA ALA A 98 9.12 5.22 -3.58
C ALA A 98 8.19 6.42 -3.60
N SER A 99 8.36 7.35 -4.55
CA SER A 99 7.49 8.52 -4.66
C SER A 99 6.08 8.13 -5.07
N GLU A 100 5.93 7.27 -6.07
CA GLU A 100 4.61 6.80 -6.52
C GLU A 100 3.90 5.98 -5.45
N VAL A 101 4.63 5.15 -4.70
CA VAL A 101 4.09 4.43 -3.55
C VAL A 101 3.70 5.40 -2.43
N GLN A 102 4.50 6.42 -2.17
CA GLN A 102 4.20 7.44 -1.16
C GLN A 102 2.94 8.23 -1.51
N ASP A 103 2.75 8.62 -2.77
CA ASP A 103 1.55 9.34 -3.22
C ASP A 103 0.27 8.53 -2.92
N VAL A 104 0.31 7.19 -3.12
CA VAL A 104 -0.81 6.30 -2.77
C VAL A 104 -1.01 6.22 -1.26
N VAL A 105 0.08 6.16 -0.48
CA VAL A 105 0.00 6.15 0.99
C VAL A 105 -0.63 7.43 1.51
N ASP A 106 -0.20 8.59 1.00
CA ASP A 106 -0.69 9.91 1.41
C ASP A 106 -2.19 10.06 1.08
N GLU A 107 -2.62 9.67 -0.12
CA GLU A 107 -4.04 9.73 -0.52
C GLU A 107 -4.94 8.87 0.38
N VAL A 108 -4.47 7.66 0.73
CA VAL A 108 -5.24 6.77 1.62
C VAL A 108 -5.25 7.29 3.05
N LEU A 109 -4.12 7.82 3.56
CA LEU A 109 -4.06 8.41 4.89
C LEU A 109 -4.99 9.61 5.00
N ASP A 110 -4.95 10.54 4.05
CA ASP A 110 -5.84 11.70 4.01
C ASP A 110 -7.31 11.26 4.06
N THR A 111 -7.68 10.27 3.24
CA THR A 111 -9.04 9.71 3.22
C THR A 111 -9.44 9.10 4.56
N LEU A 112 -8.55 8.36 5.22
CA LEU A 112 -8.84 7.74 6.50
C LEU A 112 -8.94 8.78 7.63
N TYR A 113 -8.03 9.74 7.69
CA TYR A 113 -8.09 10.82 8.67
C TYR A 113 -9.36 11.65 8.51
N GLU A 114 -9.72 12.06 7.29
CA GLU A 114 -10.97 12.78 7.03
C GLU A 114 -12.20 12.00 7.50
N ARG A 115 -12.22 10.68 7.29
CA ARG A 115 -13.32 9.83 7.75
C ARG A 115 -13.44 9.84 9.27
N TYR A 116 -12.35 9.59 9.99
CA TYR A 116 -12.40 9.50 11.45
C TYR A 116 -12.59 10.86 12.13
N GLU A 117 -12.03 11.95 11.59
CA GLU A 117 -12.29 13.30 12.11
C GLU A 117 -13.77 13.72 11.94
N ASN A 118 -14.41 13.32 10.83
CA ASN A 118 -15.82 13.63 10.61
C ASN A 118 -16.75 12.75 11.44
N GLU A 119 -16.40 11.48 11.66
CA GLU A 119 -17.13 10.59 12.57
C GLU A 119 -17.08 11.08 14.03
N GLU A 120 -16.04 11.80 14.46
CA GLU A 120 -16.02 12.48 15.75
C GLU A 120 -16.96 13.69 15.82
N LYS A 121 -17.05 14.49 14.76
CA LYS A 121 -17.92 15.69 14.74
C LYS A 121 -19.40 15.36 14.81
N ASP A 122 -19.84 14.25 14.23
CA ASP A 122 -21.24 13.81 14.29
C ASP A 122 -21.63 13.16 15.64
N ARG A 123 -20.66 12.93 16.55
CA ARG A 123 -20.92 12.40 17.91
C ARG A 123 -21.11 13.49 18.99
N PHE A 124 -20.95 14.77 18.65
CA PHE A 124 -21.15 15.92 19.55
C PHE A 124 -22.25 16.86 19.05
#